data_AF-A0A952UDC9-F1
#
_entry.id   AF-A0A952UDC9-F1
#
_cell.length_a   1.000
_cell.length_b   1.000
_cell.length_c   1.000
_cell.angle_alpha   90.00
_cell.angle_beta   90.00
_cell.angle_gamma   90.00
#
_symmetry.space_group_name_H-M   'P 1'
#
loop_
_entity.id
_entity.type
_entity.pdbx_description
1 polymer ?
#
loop_
_entity_poly.entity_id
_entity_poly.type
_entity_poly.pdbx_seq_one_letter_code
_entity_poly.pdbx_strand_id
1 'polypeptide(L)'
;MSYAPPEENTLGVILGRGKRREADATRRVIGAATPHRSSLGTGFIAIGAAIVCGLRAIYGFAWFAGQVATGEVYAELWPAATAWGVLIAVLVATFVVSRVLGHLPDWMFAIFLVGLTAAVVLDLYSIWPLHDIGRHGTAAITAGMGLVVVLTLRRTGELLIAVSVLGAGLLAAMIINTPWDLSYLAPQLTALAFAVLPAVIGVVVISGFRRLVQVELDRVLVQSTVSAPRFAVGMMASEELARLDLAAEELLDTVATGNVKLPLEPKTASVAASLATELRLHLIEGRRETWLYHAITESDHLGKAVTLHDKSSLAGLLDPQQRDGLLSTAWLLVSDGTKNVSRSVQITVGPATDSLETREGRKITVPIVIESTGVARNRVDPATWEAISRVGQYSDSTQNSSLRVDIECLVDNPADQ
;
A
#
# COMPACT_ATOMS: atom_id res chain seq x y z
N MET A 1 15.15 -47.63 33.84
CA MET A 1 14.60 -46.35 34.30
C MET A 1 14.53 -45.41 33.12
N SER A 2 13.33 -45.10 32.63
CA SER A 2 13.08 -43.96 31.74
C SER A 2 11.68 -43.47 32.06
N TYR A 3 11.61 -42.27 32.64
CA TYR A 3 10.38 -41.61 33.05
C TYR A 3 9.95 -40.70 31.89
N ALA A 4 8.83 -41.01 31.25
CA ALA A 4 8.15 -40.10 30.34
C ALA A 4 6.99 -39.44 31.12
N PRO A 5 6.94 -38.10 31.23
CA PRO A 5 5.82 -37.43 31.89
C PRO A 5 4.58 -37.45 30.98
N PRO A 6 3.36 -37.41 31.57
CA PRO A 6 2.12 -37.46 30.83
C PRO A 6 1.85 -36.14 30.08
N GLU A 7 1.63 -36.25 28.77
CA GLU A 7 1.01 -35.20 27.95
C GLU A 7 -0.51 -35.31 28.08
N GLU A 8 -1.10 -34.66 29.08
CA GLU A 8 -2.49 -34.15 29.03
C GLU A 8 -2.82 -33.41 30.34
N ASN A 9 -3.14 -32.12 30.22
CA ASN A 9 -3.73 -31.33 31.30
C ASN A 9 -5.12 -30.88 30.85
N THR A 10 -6.08 -30.95 31.77
CA THR A 10 -7.55 -30.80 31.62
C THR A 10 -8.04 -29.37 31.33
N LEU A 11 -7.28 -28.62 30.55
CA LEU A 11 -7.63 -27.32 29.99
C LEU A 11 -7.08 -27.33 28.57
N GLY A 12 -7.94 -27.60 27.59
CA GLY A 12 -7.59 -27.90 26.19
C GLY A 12 -6.85 -26.77 25.46
N VAL A 13 -5.57 -26.57 25.79
CA VAL A 13 -4.67 -25.62 25.13
C VAL A 13 -3.43 -26.37 24.68
N ILE A 14 -3.33 -26.53 23.36
CA ILE A 14 -2.17 -27.11 22.68
C ILE A 14 -1.06 -26.05 22.68
N LEU A 15 -0.07 -26.21 23.57
CA LEU A 15 1.16 -25.42 23.55
C LEU A 15 2.08 -25.96 22.44
N GLY A 16 1.95 -25.40 21.23
CA GLY A 16 2.92 -25.63 20.16
C GLY A 16 2.51 -25.11 18.79
N ARG A 17 3.30 -24.18 18.25
CA ARG A 17 3.32 -23.69 16.84
C ARG A 17 2.28 -22.63 16.40
N GLY A 18 1.88 -21.70 17.27
CA GLY A 18 0.96 -20.58 16.92
C GLY A 18 1.57 -19.39 16.16
N LYS A 19 2.78 -18.95 16.53
CA LYS A 19 3.29 -17.61 16.13
C LYS A 19 3.46 -17.37 14.62
N ARG A 20 3.74 -18.39 13.81
CA ARG A 20 3.87 -18.23 12.33
C ARG A 20 2.52 -18.23 11.60
N ARG A 21 1.49 -18.91 12.13
CA ARG A 21 0.16 -18.96 11.52
C ARG A 21 -0.68 -17.74 11.89
N GLU A 22 -0.51 -17.20 13.08
CA GLU A 22 -1.10 -15.91 13.47
C GLU A 22 -0.58 -14.79 12.58
N ALA A 23 0.74 -14.66 12.37
CA ALA A 23 1.30 -13.64 11.48
C ALA A 23 0.70 -13.68 10.05
N ASP A 24 0.45 -14.87 9.49
CA ASP A 24 -0.17 -15.02 8.16
C ASP A 24 -1.70 -14.82 8.16
N ALA A 25 -2.37 -15.08 9.27
CA ALA A 25 -3.80 -14.82 9.45
C ALA A 25 -4.03 -13.32 9.68
N THR A 26 -3.26 -12.68 10.55
CA THR A 26 -3.25 -11.25 10.81
C THR A 26 -2.87 -10.46 9.56
N ARG A 27 -1.90 -10.91 8.76
CA ARG A 27 -1.57 -10.28 7.47
C ARG A 27 -2.70 -10.41 6.43
N ARG A 28 -3.48 -11.50 6.47
CA ARG A 28 -4.68 -11.68 5.63
C ARG A 28 -5.84 -10.81 6.11
N VAL A 29 -6.01 -10.66 7.42
CA VAL A 29 -7.05 -9.83 8.02
C VAL A 29 -6.72 -8.34 7.86
N ILE A 30 -5.47 -7.90 7.99
CA ILE A 30 -5.02 -6.54 7.67
C ILE A 30 -5.17 -6.27 6.16
N GLY A 31 -4.88 -7.26 5.31
CA GLY A 31 -5.16 -7.20 3.88
C GLY A 31 -6.65 -7.15 3.52
N ALA A 32 -7.53 -7.64 4.40
CA ALA A 32 -8.99 -7.60 4.26
C ALA A 32 -9.65 -6.39 4.97
N ALA A 33 -8.97 -5.83 5.98
CA ALA A 33 -9.37 -4.70 6.81
C ALA A 33 -8.76 -3.38 6.34
N THR A 34 -8.37 -3.30 5.07
CA THR A 34 -8.18 -2.02 4.36
C THR A 34 -9.40 -1.73 3.46
N PRO A 35 -10.61 -1.43 3.99
CA PRO A 35 -11.69 -0.98 3.15
C PRO A 35 -11.56 0.53 2.86
N HIS A 36 -11.54 0.84 1.58
CA HIS A 36 -12.38 1.87 0.96
C HIS A 36 -12.07 3.37 1.15
N ARG A 37 -11.05 3.79 1.90
CA ARG A 37 -10.70 5.24 1.96
C ARG A 37 -9.72 5.75 0.88
N SER A 38 -9.13 4.86 0.07
CA SER A 38 -8.36 5.22 -1.15
C SER A 38 -9.22 5.29 -2.44
N SER A 39 -10.54 5.14 -2.32
CA SER A 39 -11.45 5.02 -3.48
C SER A 39 -11.70 6.34 -4.21
N LEU A 40 -11.51 7.49 -3.55
CA LEU A 40 -11.75 8.81 -4.18
C LEU A 40 -10.77 9.06 -5.33
N GLY A 41 -9.45 8.90 -5.12
CA GLY A 41 -8.45 9.13 -6.17
C GLY A 41 -8.48 8.09 -7.29
N THR A 42 -8.74 6.82 -6.96
CA THR A 42 -8.79 5.73 -7.95
C THR A 42 -10.07 5.75 -8.78
N GLY A 43 -11.19 6.20 -8.21
CA GLY A 43 -12.46 6.39 -8.91
C GLY A 43 -12.37 7.45 -10.02
N PHE A 44 -11.71 8.58 -9.78
CA PHE A 44 -11.50 9.61 -10.82
C PHE A 44 -10.62 9.10 -11.97
N ILE A 45 -9.59 8.32 -11.67
CA ILE A 45 -8.73 7.70 -12.70
C ILE A 45 -9.55 6.70 -13.54
N ALA A 46 -10.42 5.90 -12.92
CA ALA A 46 -11.28 4.96 -13.64
C ALA A 46 -12.28 5.66 -14.57
N ILE A 47 -12.84 6.79 -14.13
CA ILE A 47 -13.74 7.61 -14.96
C ILE A 47 -12.97 8.23 -16.13
N GLY A 48 -11.79 8.81 -15.88
CA GLY A 48 -10.93 9.35 -16.93
C GLY A 48 -10.53 8.29 -17.96
N ALA A 49 -10.14 7.10 -17.50
CA ALA A 49 -9.85 5.94 -18.33
C ALA A 49 -11.04 5.55 -19.22
N ALA A 50 -12.25 5.52 -18.67
CA ALA A 50 -13.46 5.21 -19.42
C ALA A 50 -13.78 6.29 -20.48
N ILE A 51 -13.62 7.58 -20.16
CA ILE A 51 -13.83 8.69 -21.09
C ILE A 51 -12.83 8.60 -22.26
N VAL A 52 -11.55 8.42 -21.97
CA VAL A 52 -10.50 8.31 -22.99
C VAL A 52 -10.73 7.09 -23.89
N CYS A 53 -11.09 5.94 -23.30
CA CYS A 53 -11.44 4.74 -24.05
C CYS A 53 -12.69 4.97 -24.93
N GLY A 54 -13.72 5.63 -24.39
CA GLY A 54 -14.96 5.95 -25.11
C GLY A 54 -14.71 6.88 -26.29
N LEU A 55 -13.98 7.98 -26.09
CA LEU A 55 -13.60 8.92 -27.17
C LEU A 55 -12.82 8.20 -28.28
N ARG A 56 -11.87 7.34 -27.91
CA ARG A 56 -11.09 6.58 -28.88
C ARG A 56 -11.93 5.54 -29.63
N ALA A 57 -12.91 4.92 -28.96
CA ALA A 57 -13.85 4.01 -29.59
C ALA A 57 -14.77 4.74 -30.58
N ILE A 58 -15.26 5.93 -30.22
CA ILE A 58 -16.05 6.79 -31.13
C ILE A 58 -15.22 7.17 -32.36
N TYR A 59 -13.98 7.62 -32.17
CA TYR A 59 -13.09 7.95 -33.28
C TYR A 59 -12.83 6.74 -34.19
N GLY A 60 -12.51 5.58 -33.62
CA GLY A 60 -12.28 4.35 -34.38
C GLY A 60 -13.52 3.89 -35.14
N PHE A 61 -14.70 3.99 -34.53
CA PHE A 61 -15.97 3.63 -35.15
C PHE A 61 -16.36 4.61 -36.26
N ALA A 62 -16.15 5.91 -36.07
CA ALA A 62 -16.36 6.92 -37.10
C ALA A 62 -15.44 6.69 -38.32
N TRP A 63 -14.17 6.31 -38.07
CA TRP A 63 -13.24 5.94 -39.13
C TRP A 63 -13.69 4.68 -39.88
N PHE A 64 -14.14 3.65 -39.17
CA PHE A 64 -14.76 2.47 -39.77
C PHE A 64 -15.98 2.84 -40.62
N ALA A 65 -16.91 3.62 -40.08
CA ALA A 65 -18.10 4.07 -40.80
C ALA A 65 -17.75 4.88 -42.06
N GLY A 66 -16.70 5.70 -42.00
CA GLY A 66 -16.17 6.42 -43.16
C GLY A 66 -15.67 5.48 -44.26
N GLN A 67 -14.89 4.45 -43.91
CA GLN A 67 -14.41 3.45 -44.88
C GLN A 67 -15.55 2.61 -45.49
N VAL A 68 -16.60 2.33 -44.71
CA VAL A 68 -17.80 1.64 -45.21
C VAL A 68 -18.59 2.54 -46.16
N ALA A 69 -18.72 3.84 -45.84
CA ALA A 69 -19.45 4.79 -46.67
C ALA A 69 -18.79 5.03 -48.03
N THR A 70 -17.46 4.95 -48.11
CA THR A 70 -16.73 5.04 -49.38
C THR A 70 -16.80 3.75 -50.21
N GLY A 71 -17.22 2.62 -49.62
CA GLY A 71 -17.54 1.38 -50.35
C GLY A 71 -16.38 0.61 -50.99
N GLU A 72 -15.16 1.15 -51.00
CA GLU A 72 -14.03 0.62 -51.78
C GLU A 72 -13.06 -0.29 -51.02
N VAL A 73 -13.19 -0.42 -49.69
CA VAL A 73 -12.14 -1.03 -48.84
C VAL A 73 -12.45 -2.46 -48.38
N TYR A 74 -13.70 -2.77 -48.03
CA TYR A 74 -14.05 -4.07 -47.44
C TYR A 74 -14.65 -5.01 -48.48
N ALA A 75 -13.98 -6.14 -48.74
CA ALA A 75 -14.52 -7.21 -49.59
C ALA A 75 -15.75 -7.89 -48.93
N GLU A 76 -15.74 -8.05 -47.61
CA GLU A 76 -16.86 -8.54 -46.81
C GLU A 76 -17.03 -7.67 -45.56
N LEU A 77 -18.19 -7.02 -45.43
CA LEU A 77 -18.48 -6.10 -44.32
C LEU A 77 -18.74 -6.81 -42.99
N TRP A 78 -19.25 -8.05 -43.04
CA TRP A 78 -19.74 -8.77 -41.88
C TRP A 78 -18.66 -9.02 -40.80
N PRO A 79 -17.44 -9.47 -41.14
CA PRO A 79 -16.40 -9.69 -40.13
C PRO A 79 -16.02 -8.40 -39.38
N ALA A 80 -15.85 -7.29 -40.09
CA ALA A 80 -15.53 -6.00 -39.47
C ALA A 80 -16.66 -5.46 -38.59
N ALA A 81 -17.92 -5.60 -39.03
CA ALA A 81 -19.09 -5.21 -38.24
C ALA A 81 -19.22 -6.08 -36.97
N THR A 82 -18.99 -7.39 -37.07
CA THR A 82 -19.00 -8.28 -35.90
C THR A 82 -17.86 -7.99 -34.93
N ALA A 83 -16.66 -7.62 -35.42
CA ALA A 83 -15.55 -7.19 -34.57
C ALA A 83 -15.94 -6.01 -33.68
N TRP A 84 -16.56 -4.97 -34.26
CA TRP A 84 -17.07 -3.82 -33.51
C TRP A 84 -18.19 -4.20 -32.53
N GLY A 85 -19.12 -5.05 -32.96
CA GLY A 85 -20.19 -5.55 -32.08
C GLY A 85 -19.64 -6.26 -30.85
N VAL A 86 -18.68 -7.17 -31.04
CA VAL A 86 -18.00 -7.89 -29.95
C VAL A 86 -17.24 -6.92 -29.04
N LEU A 87 -16.46 -6.01 -29.62
CA LEU A 87 -15.67 -5.04 -28.86
C LEU A 87 -16.55 -4.16 -27.96
N ILE A 88 -17.62 -3.58 -28.53
CA ILE A 88 -18.55 -2.73 -27.78
C ILE A 88 -19.24 -3.54 -26.68
N ALA A 89 -19.75 -4.73 -27.01
CA ALA A 89 -20.44 -5.58 -26.05
C ALA A 89 -19.53 -5.93 -24.86
N VAL A 90 -18.27 -6.29 -25.12
CA VAL A 90 -17.29 -6.67 -24.11
C VAL A 90 -16.89 -5.48 -23.24
N LEU A 91 -16.68 -4.29 -23.83
CA LEU A 91 -16.36 -3.07 -23.08
C LEU A 91 -17.52 -2.64 -22.18
N VAL A 92 -18.75 -2.62 -22.71
CA VAL A 92 -19.95 -2.27 -21.94
C VAL A 92 -20.20 -3.29 -20.84
N ALA A 93 -20.13 -4.59 -21.13
CA ALA A 93 -20.31 -5.64 -20.12
C ALA A 93 -19.27 -5.51 -19.00
N THR A 94 -18.00 -5.29 -19.33
CA THR A 94 -16.93 -5.11 -18.34
C THR A 94 -17.16 -3.87 -17.48
N PHE A 95 -17.61 -2.77 -18.08
CA PHE A 95 -17.95 -1.55 -17.35
C PHE A 95 -19.15 -1.76 -16.42
N VAL A 96 -20.23 -2.38 -16.90
CA VAL A 96 -21.44 -2.65 -16.09
C VAL A 96 -21.13 -3.60 -14.94
N VAL A 97 -20.45 -4.72 -15.20
CA VAL A 97 -20.11 -5.72 -14.18
C VAL A 97 -19.20 -5.11 -13.11
N SER A 98 -18.19 -4.33 -13.50
CA SER A 98 -17.30 -3.67 -12.54
C SER A 98 -18.02 -2.62 -11.69
N ARG A 99 -19.03 -1.94 -12.23
CA ARG A 99 -19.88 -1.00 -11.46
C ARG A 99 -20.82 -1.68 -10.48
N VAL A 100 -21.34 -2.86 -10.83
CA VAL A 100 -22.29 -3.61 -9.99
C VAL A 100 -21.56 -4.33 -8.85
N LEU A 101 -20.43 -4.98 -9.13
CA LEU A 101 -19.68 -5.76 -8.13
C LEU A 101 -18.65 -4.94 -7.35
N GLY A 102 -18.30 -3.73 -7.81
CA GLY A 102 -17.24 -2.91 -7.22
C GLY A 102 -15.82 -3.45 -7.45
N HIS A 103 -15.68 -4.64 -8.04
CA HIS A 103 -14.43 -5.26 -8.46
C HIS A 103 -14.64 -6.05 -9.76
N LEU A 104 -13.56 -6.45 -10.44
CA LEU A 104 -13.64 -7.28 -11.65
C LEU A 104 -13.25 -8.75 -11.35
N PRO A 105 -14.20 -9.69 -11.34
CA PRO A 105 -13.91 -11.12 -11.15
C PRO A 105 -12.97 -11.69 -12.22
N ASP A 106 -12.19 -12.71 -11.88
CA ASP A 106 -11.24 -13.36 -12.79
C ASP A 106 -11.90 -13.94 -14.04
N TRP A 107 -13.08 -14.57 -13.89
CA TRP A 107 -13.82 -15.13 -15.02
C TRP A 107 -14.28 -14.04 -16.00
N MET A 108 -14.69 -12.88 -15.50
CA MET A 108 -15.11 -11.76 -16.34
C MET A 108 -13.91 -11.15 -17.06
N PHE A 109 -12.77 -11.05 -16.38
CA PHE A 109 -11.52 -10.61 -17.02
C PHE A 109 -11.08 -11.58 -18.13
N ALA A 110 -11.23 -12.90 -17.93
CA ALA A 110 -10.97 -13.87 -18.98
C ALA A 110 -11.91 -13.70 -20.18
N ILE A 111 -13.21 -13.51 -19.96
CA ILE A 111 -14.18 -13.21 -21.03
C ILE A 111 -13.80 -11.92 -21.76
N PHE A 112 -13.37 -10.90 -21.02
CA PHE A 112 -12.92 -9.63 -21.58
C PHE A 112 -11.71 -9.82 -22.51
N LEU A 113 -10.69 -10.56 -22.07
CA LEU A 113 -9.52 -10.87 -22.90
C LEU A 113 -9.89 -11.68 -24.14
N VAL A 114 -10.70 -12.74 -24.00
CA VAL A 114 -11.18 -13.55 -25.12
C VAL A 114 -11.97 -12.69 -26.12
N GLY A 115 -12.81 -11.79 -25.61
CA GLY A 115 -13.58 -10.85 -26.42
C GLY A 115 -12.70 -9.87 -27.18
N LEU A 116 -11.67 -9.30 -26.55
CA LEU A 116 -10.68 -8.46 -27.22
C LEU A 116 -9.93 -9.24 -28.31
N THR A 117 -9.49 -10.46 -28.01
CA THR A 117 -8.81 -11.31 -29.00
C THR A 117 -9.72 -11.63 -30.18
N ALA A 118 -10.98 -11.98 -29.94
CA ALA A 118 -11.95 -12.23 -30.99
C ALA A 118 -12.18 -10.99 -31.87
N ALA A 119 -12.34 -9.81 -31.27
CA ALA A 119 -12.47 -8.56 -32.00
C ALA A 119 -11.23 -8.26 -32.86
N VAL A 120 -10.02 -8.44 -32.32
CA VAL A 120 -8.76 -8.26 -33.07
C VAL A 120 -8.68 -9.23 -34.24
N VAL A 121 -8.95 -10.52 -34.04
CA VAL A 121 -8.87 -11.54 -35.10
C VAL A 121 -9.89 -11.27 -36.21
N LEU A 122 -11.13 -10.91 -35.85
CA LEU A 122 -12.17 -10.58 -36.82
C LEU A 122 -11.84 -9.31 -37.64
N ASP A 123 -11.30 -8.28 -36.98
CA ASP A 123 -10.85 -7.05 -37.65
C ASP A 123 -9.70 -7.34 -38.62
N LEU A 124 -8.67 -8.08 -38.16
CA LEU A 124 -7.54 -8.48 -38.99
C LEU A 124 -7.96 -9.35 -40.18
N TYR A 125 -8.88 -10.29 -39.98
CA TYR A 125 -9.41 -11.11 -41.07
C TYR A 125 -10.07 -10.25 -42.17
N SER A 126 -10.84 -9.24 -41.76
CA SER A 126 -11.55 -8.35 -42.70
C SER A 126 -10.62 -7.49 -43.56
N ILE A 127 -9.46 -7.11 -43.02
CA ILE A 127 -8.48 -6.24 -43.70
C ILE A 127 -7.27 -7.00 -44.23
N TRP A 128 -7.19 -8.32 -44.02
CA TRP A 128 -6.06 -9.14 -44.43
C TRP A 128 -5.70 -8.96 -45.92
N PRO A 129 -6.67 -8.96 -46.87
CA PRO A 129 -6.37 -8.81 -48.29
C PRO A 129 -5.81 -7.44 -48.69
N LEU A 130 -5.94 -6.41 -47.83
CA LEU A 130 -5.48 -5.05 -48.12
C LEU A 130 -3.97 -4.88 -47.90
N HIS A 131 -3.32 -5.83 -47.22
CA HIS A 131 -1.89 -5.81 -46.92
C HIS A 131 -1.38 -4.52 -46.23
N ASP A 132 -2.27 -3.73 -45.61
CA ASP A 132 -1.92 -2.53 -44.84
C ASP A 132 -2.77 -2.47 -43.54
N ILE A 133 -2.29 -3.17 -42.52
CA ILE A 133 -2.96 -3.25 -41.21
C ILE A 133 -2.95 -1.89 -40.51
N GLY A 134 -1.88 -1.10 -40.68
CA GLY A 134 -1.68 0.15 -39.96
C GLY A 134 -2.72 1.20 -40.33
N ARG A 135 -3.13 1.24 -41.60
CA ARG A 135 -4.10 2.23 -42.11
C ARG A 135 -5.56 1.80 -41.96
N HIS A 136 -5.82 0.50 -42.06
CA HIS A 136 -7.19 -0.04 -42.12
C HIS A 136 -7.67 -0.68 -40.81
N GLY A 137 -6.76 -1.03 -39.89
CA GLY A 137 -7.13 -1.58 -38.59
C GLY A 137 -7.90 -0.58 -37.74
N THR A 138 -9.10 -0.95 -37.29
CA THR A 138 -9.96 -0.03 -36.52
C THR A 138 -10.30 -0.62 -35.16
N ALA A 139 -10.97 -1.78 -35.14
CA ALA A 139 -11.35 -2.45 -33.90
C ALA A 139 -10.11 -3.03 -33.21
N ALA A 140 -9.12 -3.53 -33.95
CA ALA A 140 -7.90 -4.08 -33.40
C ALA A 140 -7.05 -3.05 -32.64
N ILE A 141 -6.92 -1.82 -33.18
CA ILE A 141 -6.21 -0.73 -32.50
C ILE A 141 -7.01 -0.26 -31.28
N THR A 142 -8.34 -0.18 -31.42
CA THR A 142 -9.24 0.24 -30.32
C THR A 142 -9.28 -0.79 -29.19
N ALA A 143 -9.13 -2.09 -29.49
CA ALA A 143 -9.06 -3.16 -28.51
C ALA A 143 -7.90 -2.99 -27.53
N GLY A 144 -6.72 -2.54 -28.01
CA GLY A 144 -5.58 -2.21 -27.15
C GLY A 144 -5.91 -1.09 -26.14
N MET A 145 -6.67 -0.09 -26.58
CA MET A 145 -7.18 0.97 -25.71
C MET A 145 -8.26 0.49 -24.73
N GLY A 146 -8.99 -0.56 -25.07
CA GLY A 146 -9.94 -1.22 -24.18
C GLY A 146 -9.31 -1.68 -22.86
N LEU A 147 -8.03 -2.07 -22.88
CA LEU A 147 -7.28 -2.48 -21.68
C LEU A 147 -7.17 -1.34 -20.63
N VAL A 148 -7.31 -0.08 -21.06
CA VAL A 148 -7.29 1.09 -20.18
C VAL A 148 -8.46 1.07 -19.18
N VAL A 149 -9.62 0.50 -19.57
CA VAL A 149 -10.82 0.41 -18.73
C VAL A 149 -10.61 -0.45 -17.48
N VAL A 150 -9.74 -1.45 -17.56
CA VAL A 150 -9.50 -2.43 -16.48
C VAL A 150 -8.26 -2.11 -15.64
N LEU A 151 -7.56 -1.00 -15.93
CA LEU A 151 -6.30 -0.65 -15.26
C LEU A 151 -6.42 -0.49 -13.75
N THR A 152 -7.53 0.07 -13.27
CA THR A 152 -7.75 0.31 -11.84
C THR A 152 -8.28 -0.93 -11.12
N LEU A 153 -8.73 -1.94 -11.85
CA LEU A 153 -9.45 -3.10 -11.31
C LEU A 153 -8.60 -4.37 -11.24
N ARG A 154 -7.49 -4.43 -11.99
CA ARG A 154 -6.63 -5.62 -12.08
C ARG A 154 -5.20 -5.36 -11.60
N ARG A 155 -4.45 -6.44 -11.46
CA ARG A 155 -3.05 -6.42 -11.04
C ARG A 155 -2.17 -5.93 -12.20
N THR A 156 -1.17 -5.10 -11.89
CA THR A 156 -0.21 -4.54 -12.85
C THR A 156 0.43 -5.62 -13.74
N GLY A 157 0.79 -6.78 -13.17
CA GLY A 157 1.42 -7.87 -13.94
C GLY A 157 0.50 -8.48 -15.00
N GLU A 158 -0.77 -8.71 -14.69
CA GLU A 158 -1.75 -9.27 -15.65
C GLU A 158 -1.99 -8.33 -16.83
N LEU A 159 -2.07 -7.03 -16.54
CA LEU A 159 -2.27 -5.99 -17.56
C LEU A 159 -1.06 -5.88 -18.48
N LEU A 160 0.16 -5.94 -17.93
CA LEU A 160 1.37 -5.94 -18.75
C LEU A 160 1.43 -7.16 -19.66
N ILE A 161 1.10 -8.36 -19.15
CA ILE A 161 1.04 -9.57 -19.96
C ILE A 161 0.01 -9.41 -21.08
N ALA A 162 -1.21 -8.94 -20.78
CA ALA A 162 -2.26 -8.76 -21.78
C ALA A 162 -1.84 -7.76 -22.88
N VAL A 163 -1.28 -6.61 -22.49
CA VAL A 163 -0.79 -5.59 -23.43
C VAL A 163 0.36 -6.13 -24.27
N SER A 164 1.30 -6.86 -23.68
CA SER A 164 2.42 -7.47 -24.39
C SER A 164 1.96 -8.53 -25.39
N VAL A 165 1.00 -9.38 -25.02
CA VAL A 165 0.44 -10.40 -25.92
C VAL A 165 -0.30 -9.74 -27.09
N LEU A 166 -1.13 -8.72 -26.82
CA LEU A 166 -1.84 -7.98 -27.87
C LEU A 166 -0.85 -7.25 -28.80
N GLY A 167 0.12 -6.54 -28.25
CA GLY A 167 1.14 -5.82 -29.02
C GLY A 167 2.01 -6.75 -29.86
N ALA A 168 2.46 -7.87 -29.30
CA ALA A 168 3.23 -8.88 -30.02
C ALA A 168 2.41 -9.54 -31.14
N GLY A 169 1.13 -9.82 -30.88
CA GLY A 169 0.22 -10.37 -31.88
C GLY A 169 0.00 -9.42 -33.06
N LEU A 170 -0.24 -8.13 -32.78
CA LEU A 170 -0.37 -7.10 -33.83
C LEU A 170 0.93 -6.91 -34.61
N LEU A 171 2.06 -6.84 -33.92
CA LEU A 171 3.38 -6.72 -34.57
C LEU A 171 3.66 -7.91 -35.49
N ALA A 172 3.39 -9.14 -35.03
CA ALA A 172 3.55 -10.34 -35.84
C ALA A 172 2.64 -10.31 -37.08
N ALA A 173 1.38 -9.90 -36.93
CA ALA A 173 0.47 -9.75 -38.06
C ALA A 173 0.96 -8.70 -39.07
N MET A 174 1.50 -7.56 -38.60
CA MET A 174 2.07 -6.51 -39.45
C MET A 174 3.29 -7.03 -40.25
N ILE A 175 4.18 -7.77 -39.59
CA ILE A 175 5.38 -8.36 -40.22
C ILE A 175 5.02 -9.38 -41.29
N ILE A 176 3.98 -10.20 -41.06
CA ILE A 176 3.58 -11.28 -41.97
C ILE A 176 2.80 -10.73 -43.17
N ASN A 177 1.89 -9.77 -42.95
CA ASN A 177 0.91 -9.38 -43.95
C ASN A 177 1.30 -8.14 -44.78
N THR A 178 2.19 -7.28 -44.27
CA THR A 178 2.45 -5.97 -44.91
C THR A 178 3.78 -5.97 -45.66
N PRO A 179 3.84 -5.38 -46.88
CA PRO A 179 5.10 -5.20 -47.60
C PRO A 179 6.09 -4.32 -46.84
N TRP A 180 7.37 -4.63 -46.97
CA TRP A 180 8.47 -3.93 -46.28
C TRP A 180 8.92 -2.68 -47.05
N ASP A 181 7.98 -1.76 -47.29
CA ASP A 181 8.26 -0.46 -47.90
C ASP A 181 8.10 0.67 -46.87
N LEU A 182 8.91 1.73 -47.01
CA LEU A 182 8.94 2.89 -46.11
C LEU A 182 7.58 3.60 -46.02
N SER A 183 6.75 3.46 -47.05
CA SER A 183 5.40 4.01 -47.12
C SER A 183 4.43 3.39 -46.08
N TYR A 184 4.65 2.13 -45.67
CA TYR A 184 3.79 1.43 -44.71
C TYR A 184 4.33 1.44 -43.28
N LEU A 185 5.61 1.75 -43.08
CA LEU A 185 6.22 1.76 -41.74
C LEU A 185 5.58 2.78 -40.80
N ALA A 186 5.29 4.00 -41.28
CA ALA A 186 4.71 5.04 -40.43
C ALA A 186 3.27 4.72 -39.96
N PRO A 187 2.34 4.28 -40.83
CA PRO A 187 1.02 3.79 -40.40
C PRO A 187 1.08 2.62 -39.41
N GLN A 188 1.99 1.66 -39.62
CA GLN A 188 2.14 0.52 -38.71
C GLN A 188 2.63 0.93 -37.33
N LEU A 189 3.69 1.75 -37.27
CA LEU A 189 4.28 2.17 -36.02
C LEU A 189 3.30 3.03 -35.21
N THR A 190 2.54 3.90 -35.88
CA THR A 190 1.49 4.71 -35.25
C THR A 190 0.33 3.84 -34.74
N ALA A 191 -0.14 2.86 -35.53
CA ALA A 191 -1.17 1.91 -35.11
C ALA A 191 -0.75 1.10 -33.87
N LEU A 192 0.48 0.58 -33.87
CA LEU A 192 1.04 -0.16 -32.74
C LEU A 192 1.20 0.72 -31.50
N ALA A 193 1.70 1.94 -31.68
CA ALA A 193 1.83 2.92 -30.61
C ALA A 193 0.46 3.23 -29.97
N PHE A 194 -0.58 3.46 -30.77
CA PHE A 194 -1.94 3.71 -30.27
C PHE A 194 -2.58 2.51 -29.58
N ALA A 195 -2.26 1.29 -30.01
CA ALA A 195 -2.78 0.08 -29.38
C ALA A 195 -2.10 -0.22 -28.03
N VAL A 196 -0.80 0.05 -27.91
CA VAL A 196 0.02 -0.43 -26.77
C VAL A 196 0.33 0.67 -25.76
N LEU A 197 0.80 1.84 -26.20
CA LEU A 197 1.34 2.87 -25.30
C LEU A 197 0.35 3.34 -24.24
N PRO A 198 -0.93 3.61 -24.54
CA PRO A 198 -1.85 4.14 -23.54
C PRO A 198 -2.05 3.20 -22.36
N ALA A 199 -2.11 1.90 -22.60
CA ALA A 199 -2.22 0.91 -21.54
C ALA A 199 -0.92 0.84 -20.71
N VAL A 200 0.26 0.84 -21.35
CA VAL A 200 1.56 0.86 -20.66
C VAL A 200 1.71 2.11 -19.79
N ILE A 201 1.43 3.29 -20.36
CA ILE A 201 1.49 4.57 -19.65
C ILE A 201 0.51 4.54 -18.47
N GLY A 202 -0.72 4.09 -18.68
CA GLY A 202 -1.72 3.96 -17.63
C GLY A 202 -1.27 3.06 -16.49
N VAL A 203 -0.67 1.90 -16.79
CA VAL A 203 -0.09 0.99 -15.78
C VAL A 203 1.00 1.70 -14.97
N VAL A 204 1.94 2.39 -15.63
CA VAL A 204 3.04 3.09 -14.96
C VAL A 204 2.50 4.18 -14.03
N VAL A 205 1.58 5.03 -14.52
CA VAL A 205 0.99 6.12 -13.75
C VAL A 205 0.23 5.58 -12.52
N ILE A 206 -0.61 4.56 -12.69
CA ILE A 206 -1.40 4.00 -11.59
C ILE A 206 -0.52 3.29 -10.56
N SER A 207 0.48 2.54 -11.00
CA SER A 207 1.41 1.87 -10.09
C SER A 207 2.22 2.89 -9.27
N GLY A 208 2.66 4.00 -9.90
CA GLY A 208 3.31 5.10 -9.21
C GLY A 208 2.40 5.78 -8.21
N PHE A 209 1.16 6.10 -8.60
CA PHE A 209 0.17 6.71 -7.72
C PHE A 209 -0.18 5.83 -6.51
N ARG A 210 -0.41 4.52 -6.72
CA ARG A 210 -0.69 3.58 -5.61
C ARG A 210 0.47 3.53 -4.62
N ARG A 211 1.70 3.48 -5.11
CA ARG A 211 2.90 3.48 -4.26
C ARG A 211 3.02 4.78 -3.48
N LEU A 212 2.76 5.93 -4.10
CA LEU A 212 2.80 7.23 -3.45
C LEU A 212 1.74 7.33 -2.34
N VAL A 213 0.49 6.95 -2.63
CA VAL A 213 -0.60 6.99 -1.65
C VAL A 213 -0.34 6.04 -0.48
N GLN A 214 0.22 4.85 -0.70
CA GLN A 214 0.58 3.93 0.37
C GLN A 214 1.63 4.54 1.31
N VAL A 215 2.67 5.16 0.75
CA VAL A 215 3.71 5.84 1.52
C VAL A 215 3.11 7.02 2.31
N GLU A 216 2.24 7.83 1.68
CA GLU A 216 1.65 8.99 2.35
C GLU A 216 0.64 8.60 3.44
N LEU A 217 -0.17 7.56 3.21
CA LEU A 217 -1.10 7.05 4.23
C LEU A 217 -0.35 6.53 5.46
N ASP A 218 0.72 5.75 5.24
CA ASP A 218 1.56 5.26 6.33
C ASP A 218 2.23 6.44 7.06
N ARG A 219 2.72 7.45 6.33
CA ARG A 219 3.23 8.68 6.94
C ARG A 219 2.19 9.39 7.81
N VAL A 220 0.96 9.54 7.36
CA VAL A 220 -0.13 10.19 8.11
C VAL A 220 -0.52 9.39 9.35
N LEU A 221 -0.59 8.05 9.24
CA LEU A 221 -0.83 7.18 10.39
C LEU A 221 0.24 7.38 11.45
N VAL A 222 1.50 7.40 11.04
CA VAL A 222 2.63 7.58 11.95
C VAL A 222 2.65 9.01 12.52
N GLN A 223 2.33 10.04 11.73
CA GLN A 223 2.17 11.41 12.25
C GLN A 223 1.06 11.54 13.29
N SER A 224 -0.01 10.74 13.21
CA SER A 224 -1.08 10.76 14.23
C SER A 224 -0.60 10.26 15.60
N THR A 225 0.48 9.46 15.66
CA THR A 225 1.10 9.02 16.92
C THR A 225 1.96 10.10 17.58
N VAL A 226 2.38 11.14 16.84
CA VAL A 226 3.18 12.26 17.37
C VAL A 226 2.38 13.06 18.41
N SER A 227 1.07 13.19 18.19
CA SER A 227 0.14 13.85 19.10
C SER A 227 -0.33 12.94 20.26
N ALA A 228 0.09 11.68 20.31
CA ALA A 228 -0.30 10.75 21.36
C ALA A 228 0.35 11.11 22.72
N PRO A 229 -0.25 10.73 23.86
CA PRO A 229 0.33 10.94 25.19
C PRO A 229 1.74 10.34 25.32
N ARG A 230 2.55 10.83 26.28
CA ARG A 230 3.97 10.42 26.50
C ARG A 230 4.16 8.90 26.49
N PHE A 231 3.22 8.22 27.14
CA PHE A 231 3.02 6.79 27.07
C PHE A 231 1.67 6.57 26.40
N ALA A 232 1.67 5.85 25.29
CA ALA A 232 0.46 5.51 24.57
C ALA A 232 0.42 3.99 24.49
N VAL A 233 -0.78 3.44 24.62
CA VAL A 233 -1.02 2.04 24.29
C VAL A 233 -1.20 2.02 22.77
N GLY A 234 -0.43 1.20 22.05
CA GLY A 234 -0.53 1.07 20.59
C GLY A 234 -1.98 0.84 20.14
N MET A 235 -2.34 1.22 18.91
CA MET A 235 -3.72 1.21 18.42
C MET A 235 -4.42 -0.15 18.64
N MET A 236 -3.70 -1.26 18.44
CA MET A 236 -4.21 -2.62 18.70
C MET A 236 -4.34 -2.95 20.19
N ALA A 237 -3.38 -2.54 21.01
CA ALA A 237 -3.43 -2.76 22.46
C ALA A 237 -4.46 -1.81 23.13
N SER A 238 -4.77 -0.67 22.51
CA SER A 238 -5.83 0.26 22.92
C SER A 238 -7.21 -0.32 22.65
N GLU A 239 -7.41 -1.00 21.51
CA GLU A 239 -8.62 -1.78 21.23
C GLU A 239 -8.78 -2.95 22.21
N GLU A 240 -7.69 -3.64 22.55
CA GLU A 240 -7.70 -4.73 23.53
C GLU A 240 -7.98 -4.23 24.96
N LEU A 241 -7.39 -3.10 25.35
CA LEU A 241 -7.68 -2.43 26.62
C LEU A 241 -9.15 -1.98 26.67
N ALA A 242 -9.68 -1.38 25.60
CA ALA A 242 -11.08 -0.97 25.52
C ALA A 242 -12.04 -2.17 25.59
N ARG A 243 -11.68 -3.31 24.99
CA ARG A 243 -12.44 -4.56 25.11
C ARG A 243 -12.43 -5.10 26.54
N LEU A 244 -11.27 -5.08 27.21
CA LEU A 244 -11.14 -5.52 28.60
C LEU A 244 -11.88 -4.59 29.56
N ASP A 245 -11.84 -3.29 29.32
CA ASP A 245 -12.57 -2.28 30.09
C ASP A 245 -14.08 -2.44 29.94
N LEU A 246 -14.57 -2.63 28.70
CA LEU A 246 -15.98 -2.93 28.45
C LEU A 246 -16.42 -4.22 29.17
N ALA A 247 -15.61 -5.28 29.12
CA ALA A 247 -15.90 -6.52 29.86
C ALA A 247 -15.89 -6.31 31.39
N ALA A 248 -15.09 -5.37 31.89
CA ALA A 248 -15.07 -5.01 33.31
C ALA A 248 -16.32 -4.21 33.68
N GLU A 249 -16.73 -3.24 32.86
CA GLU A 249 -17.96 -2.47 33.03
C GLU A 249 -19.18 -3.39 33.00
N GLU A 250 -19.29 -4.30 32.03
CA GLU A 250 -20.40 -5.25 31.95
C GLU A 250 -20.49 -6.15 33.19
N LEU A 251 -19.34 -6.62 33.70
CA LEU A 251 -19.29 -7.43 34.92
C LEU A 251 -19.71 -6.61 36.16
N LEU A 252 -19.27 -5.36 36.26
CA LEU A 252 -19.65 -4.44 37.34
C LEU A 252 -21.13 -4.06 37.27
N ASP A 253 -21.66 -3.79 36.08
CA ASP A 253 -23.06 -3.46 35.85
C ASP A 253 -23.99 -4.64 36.18
N THR A 254 -23.56 -5.86 35.86
CA THR A 254 -24.29 -7.09 36.21
C THR A 254 -24.38 -7.29 37.74
N VAL A 255 -23.34 -6.89 38.48
CA VAL A 255 -23.37 -6.90 39.96
C VAL A 255 -24.25 -5.75 40.49
N ALA A 256 -24.15 -4.56 39.91
CA ALA A 256 -24.89 -3.37 40.33
C ALA A 256 -26.41 -3.51 40.10
N THR A 257 -26.83 -4.14 39.00
CA THR A 257 -28.23 -4.44 38.68
C THR A 257 -28.81 -5.60 39.50
N GLY A 258 -27.99 -6.29 40.30
CA GLY A 258 -28.40 -7.40 41.15
C GLY A 258 -28.62 -8.73 40.42
N ASN A 259 -28.30 -8.80 39.13
CA ASN A 259 -28.36 -10.02 38.32
C ASN A 259 -27.36 -11.08 38.80
N VAL A 260 -26.22 -10.65 39.36
CA VAL A 260 -25.29 -11.52 40.09
C VAL A 260 -25.32 -11.14 41.57
N LYS A 261 -25.71 -12.08 42.42
CA LYS A 261 -25.72 -11.89 43.88
C LYS A 261 -24.31 -11.96 44.45
N LEU A 262 -24.02 -11.08 45.40
CA LEU A 262 -22.85 -11.17 46.26
C LEU A 262 -23.14 -12.11 47.45
N PRO A 263 -22.19 -12.95 47.88
CA PRO A 263 -20.84 -13.13 47.34
C PRO A 263 -20.83 -13.83 45.97
N LEU A 264 -19.87 -13.45 45.12
CA LEU A 264 -19.73 -13.97 43.75
C LEU A 264 -19.60 -15.50 43.75
N GLU A 265 -20.24 -16.15 42.78
CA GLU A 265 -20.02 -17.58 42.52
C GLU A 265 -18.53 -17.81 42.15
N PRO A 266 -17.91 -18.94 42.58
CA PRO A 266 -16.49 -19.20 42.34
C PRO A 266 -16.04 -19.07 40.88
N LYS A 267 -16.92 -19.40 39.91
CA LYS A 267 -16.64 -19.25 38.48
C LYS A 267 -16.53 -17.78 38.07
N THR A 268 -17.49 -16.96 38.48
CA THR A 268 -17.51 -15.51 38.18
C THR A 268 -16.37 -14.79 38.90
N ALA A 269 -16.06 -15.20 40.13
CA ALA A 269 -14.91 -14.67 40.87
C ALA A 269 -13.57 -14.97 40.16
N SER A 270 -13.42 -16.15 39.57
CA SER A 270 -12.23 -16.50 38.79
C SER A 270 -12.10 -15.66 37.52
N VAL A 271 -13.21 -15.39 36.82
CA VAL A 271 -13.21 -14.54 35.62
C VAL A 271 -12.88 -13.09 35.97
N ALA A 272 -13.44 -12.56 37.05
CA ALA A 272 -13.10 -11.22 37.54
C ALA A 272 -11.61 -11.11 37.90
N ALA A 273 -11.03 -12.14 38.53
CA ALA A 273 -9.61 -12.18 38.88
C ALA A 273 -8.69 -12.24 37.65
N SER A 274 -9.06 -13.01 36.60
CA SER A 274 -8.29 -13.04 35.36
C SER A 274 -8.36 -11.70 34.62
N LEU A 275 -9.56 -11.12 34.50
CA LEU A 275 -9.75 -9.81 33.86
C LEU A 275 -8.94 -8.71 34.56
N ALA A 276 -8.99 -8.68 35.90
CA ALA A 276 -8.20 -7.72 36.69
C ALA A 276 -6.68 -7.91 36.51
N THR A 277 -6.23 -9.16 36.33
CA THR A 277 -4.82 -9.45 36.08
C THR A 277 -4.40 -9.00 34.69
N GLU A 278 -5.20 -9.27 33.66
CA GLU A 278 -4.94 -8.85 32.27
C GLU A 278 -4.94 -7.34 32.12
N LEU A 279 -5.91 -6.65 32.73
CA LEU A 279 -6.01 -5.20 32.73
C LEU A 279 -4.80 -4.56 33.45
N ARG A 280 -4.37 -5.16 34.58
CA ARG A 280 -3.15 -4.73 35.27
C ARG A 280 -1.88 -4.92 34.41
N LEU A 281 -1.76 -6.03 33.69
CA LEU A 281 -0.61 -6.28 32.82
C LEU A 281 -0.57 -5.26 31.67
N HIS A 282 -1.68 -5.03 30.98
CA HIS A 282 -1.77 -4.05 29.89
C HIS A 282 -1.48 -2.62 30.36
N LEU A 283 -1.94 -2.22 31.56
CA LEU A 283 -1.62 -0.91 32.16
C LEU A 283 -0.16 -0.77 32.60
N ILE A 284 0.56 -1.89 32.81
CA ILE A 284 1.99 -1.90 33.11
C ILE A 284 2.81 -1.85 31.81
N GLU A 285 2.41 -2.62 30.80
CA GLU A 285 3.05 -2.64 29.48
C GLU A 285 2.90 -1.28 28.77
N GLY A 286 1.70 -0.69 28.82
CA GLY A 286 1.43 0.67 28.32
C GLY A 286 2.23 1.77 29.03
N ARG A 287 2.93 1.49 30.14
CA ARG A 287 3.85 2.42 30.82
C ARG A 287 5.32 2.23 30.43
N ARG A 288 5.65 1.21 29.65
CA ARG A 288 7.02 0.94 29.18
C ARG A 288 7.20 1.28 27.71
N GLU A 289 6.14 1.22 26.94
CA GLU A 289 6.16 1.52 25.50
C GLU A 289 5.93 3.02 25.26
N THR A 290 6.80 3.63 24.44
CA THR A 290 6.71 5.05 24.09
C THR A 290 5.97 5.23 22.77
N TRP A 291 5.50 6.45 22.50
CA TRP A 291 4.92 6.80 21.19
C TRP A 291 5.81 6.38 20.02
N LEU A 292 7.14 6.49 20.15
CA LEU A 292 8.10 6.15 19.11
C LEU A 292 8.17 4.63 18.85
N TYR A 293 8.03 3.82 19.90
CA TYR A 293 7.94 2.37 19.77
C TYR A 293 6.72 1.96 18.93
N HIS A 294 5.55 2.54 19.21
CA HIS A 294 4.33 2.27 18.46
C HIS A 294 4.40 2.82 17.03
N ALA A 295 4.90 4.04 16.85
CA ALA A 295 5.09 4.64 15.53
C ALA A 295 5.95 3.76 14.61
N ILE A 296 6.99 3.11 15.15
CA ILE A 296 7.86 2.22 14.39
C ILE A 296 7.22 0.84 14.18
N THR A 297 6.67 0.23 15.23
CA THR A 297 6.17 -1.16 15.15
C THR A 297 4.85 -1.29 14.38
N GLU A 298 3.99 -0.27 14.43
CA GLU A 298 2.72 -0.24 13.70
C GLU A 298 2.88 0.22 12.25
N SER A 299 3.96 0.92 11.93
CA SER A 299 4.25 1.35 10.56
C SER A 299 4.75 0.20 9.70
N ASP A 300 4.13 0.05 8.54
CA ASP A 300 4.51 -0.97 7.58
C ASP A 300 5.86 -0.65 6.89
N HIS A 301 6.18 0.64 6.76
CA HIS A 301 7.46 1.10 6.22
C HIS A 301 8.57 1.16 7.28
N LEU A 302 8.31 1.71 8.47
CA LEU A 302 9.36 1.85 9.49
C LEU A 302 9.67 0.52 10.20
N GLY A 303 8.67 -0.32 10.49
CA GLY A 303 8.86 -1.54 11.28
C GLY A 303 9.78 -2.59 10.65
N LYS A 304 10.00 -2.53 9.33
CA LYS A 304 10.90 -3.42 8.59
C LYS A 304 12.34 -2.88 8.48
N ALA A 305 12.51 -1.57 8.63
CA ALA A 305 13.77 -0.88 8.34
C ALA A 305 14.39 -0.20 9.58
N VAL A 306 13.60 0.07 10.61
CA VAL A 306 14.06 0.80 11.81
C VAL A 306 14.11 -0.12 13.02
N THR A 307 15.24 -0.12 13.73
CA THR A 307 15.37 -0.79 15.03
C THR A 307 15.52 0.25 16.14
N LEU A 308 14.63 0.20 17.12
CA LEU A 308 14.62 1.11 18.27
C LEU A 308 15.28 0.48 19.50
N HIS A 309 16.17 1.22 20.15
CA HIS A 309 16.75 0.93 21.45
C HIS A 309 16.46 2.07 22.44
N ASP A 310 15.35 1.97 23.17
CA ASP A 310 14.95 2.92 24.22
C ASP A 310 14.66 2.16 25.53
N LYS A 311 15.70 1.88 26.31
CA LYS A 311 15.58 1.03 27.53
C LYS A 311 14.89 1.73 28.70
N SER A 312 14.92 3.06 28.72
CA SER A 312 14.41 3.90 29.81
C SER A 312 13.15 4.67 29.40
N SER A 313 12.58 4.37 28.24
CA SER A 313 11.38 5.00 27.70
C SER A 313 11.50 6.54 27.61
N LEU A 314 12.72 7.03 27.37
CA LEU A 314 13.04 8.46 27.39
C LEU A 314 12.50 9.18 26.16
N ALA A 315 12.21 8.46 25.07
CA ALA A 315 11.53 9.05 23.91
C ALA A 315 10.16 9.66 24.29
N GLY A 316 9.52 9.16 25.36
CA GLY A 316 8.26 9.71 25.86
C GLY A 316 8.36 11.14 26.37
N LEU A 317 9.55 11.60 26.78
CA LEU A 317 9.77 12.94 27.33
C LEU A 317 9.93 14.02 26.25
N LEU A 318 10.14 13.63 24.99
CA LEU A 318 10.32 14.56 23.88
C LEU A 318 9.06 15.43 23.68
N ASP A 319 9.28 16.69 23.33
CA ASP A 319 8.22 17.64 23.01
C ASP A 319 7.61 17.37 21.62
N PRO A 320 6.37 17.80 21.34
CA PRO A 320 5.70 17.52 20.06
C PRO A 320 6.52 17.87 18.81
N GLN A 321 7.27 18.98 18.84
CA GLN A 321 8.15 19.38 17.73
C GLN A 321 9.34 18.43 17.55
N GLN A 322 9.95 17.97 18.65
CA GLN A 322 11.07 17.03 18.63
C GLN A 322 10.61 15.64 18.17
N ARG A 323 9.40 15.23 18.58
CA ARG A 323 8.76 13.99 18.13
C ARG A 323 8.54 13.99 16.62
N ASP A 324 7.94 15.06 16.08
CA ASP A 324 7.72 15.19 14.63
C ASP A 324 9.04 15.23 13.85
N GLY A 325 10.05 15.94 14.37
CA GLY A 325 11.40 15.97 13.82
C GLY A 325 12.02 14.58 13.75
N LEU A 326 12.02 13.84 14.86
CA LEU A 326 12.66 12.52 14.97
C LEU A 326 12.00 11.50 14.05
N LEU A 327 10.67 11.54 13.98
CA LEU A 327 9.89 10.68 13.12
C LEU A 327 10.12 11.00 11.64
N SER A 328 10.12 12.29 11.29
CA SER A 328 10.42 12.77 9.94
C SER A 328 11.84 12.37 9.51
N THR A 329 12.82 12.47 10.40
CA THR A 329 14.19 12.01 10.14
C THR A 329 14.24 10.51 9.86
N ALA A 330 13.62 9.69 10.72
CA ALA A 330 13.57 8.24 10.53
C ALA A 330 12.93 7.88 9.18
N TRP A 331 11.84 8.58 8.83
CA TRP A 331 11.13 8.40 7.58
C TRP A 331 11.97 8.78 6.36
N LEU A 332 12.60 9.95 6.37
CA LEU A 332 13.41 10.45 5.25
C LEU A 332 14.64 9.56 5.03
N LEU A 333 15.33 9.14 6.09
CA LEU A 333 16.49 8.25 5.98
C LEU A 333 16.14 6.88 5.35
N VAL A 334 14.96 6.34 5.65
CA VAL A 334 14.46 5.09 5.06
C VAL A 334 13.98 5.30 3.62
N SER A 335 13.34 6.44 3.32
CA SER A 335 12.68 6.70 2.03
C SER A 335 13.60 7.24 0.93
N ASP A 336 14.71 7.90 1.28
CA ASP A 336 15.65 8.56 0.33
C ASP A 336 16.54 7.56 -0.46
N GLY A 337 16.04 6.33 -0.68
CA GLY A 337 16.76 5.17 -1.19
C GLY A 337 16.42 4.77 -2.62
N THR A 338 17.46 4.59 -3.44
CA THR A 338 17.33 3.87 -4.72
C THR A 338 16.89 2.42 -4.43
N LYS A 339 15.94 1.92 -5.23
CA LYS A 339 15.14 0.68 -5.06
C LYS A 339 15.87 -0.63 -4.67
N ASN A 340 17.20 -0.69 -4.65
CA ASN A 340 17.99 -1.92 -4.56
C ASN A 340 18.89 -2.05 -3.32
N VAL A 341 18.88 -1.11 -2.37
CA VAL A 341 19.69 -1.23 -1.14
C VAL A 341 18.75 -1.29 0.06
N SER A 342 18.79 -2.42 0.79
CA SER A 342 18.14 -2.54 2.09
C SER A 342 18.83 -1.60 3.08
N ARG A 343 18.20 -0.45 3.35
CA ARG A 343 18.65 0.49 4.37
C ARG A 343 18.05 0.08 5.71
N SER A 344 18.89 0.05 6.74
CA SER A 344 18.43 -0.07 8.11
C SER A 344 18.85 1.17 8.90
N VAL A 345 17.92 1.70 9.70
CA VAL A 345 18.19 2.80 10.62
C VAL A 345 18.10 2.27 12.04
N GLN A 346 19.14 2.46 12.84
CA GLN A 346 19.13 2.15 14.26
C GLN A 346 18.97 3.46 15.02
N ILE A 347 17.95 3.55 15.86
CA ILE A 347 17.72 4.69 16.74
C ILE A 347 17.97 4.22 18.16
N THR A 348 18.97 4.81 18.81
CA THR A 348 19.30 4.53 20.20
C THR A 348 19.05 5.79 21.04
N VAL A 349 18.16 5.68 22.02
CA VAL A 349 17.92 6.72 23.01
C VAL A 349 18.77 6.39 24.23
N GLY A 350 19.81 7.19 24.43
CA GLY A 350 20.77 7.02 25.52
C GLY A 350 20.24 7.53 26.86
N PRO A 351 20.92 7.21 27.98
CA PRO A 351 20.50 7.65 29.30
C PRO A 351 20.50 9.18 29.38
N ALA A 352 19.53 9.75 30.10
CA ALA A 352 19.49 11.18 30.34
C ALA A 352 20.77 11.63 31.06
N THR A 353 21.39 12.68 30.53
CA THR A 353 22.61 13.32 31.05
C THR A 353 22.24 14.59 31.82
N ASP A 354 23.25 15.34 32.27
CA ASP A 354 23.17 16.51 33.17
C ASP A 354 21.89 17.35 33.08
N SER A 355 21.35 17.68 34.25
CA SER A 355 20.27 18.65 34.38
C SER A 355 20.81 20.07 34.23
N LEU A 356 20.27 20.82 33.27
CA LEU A 356 20.61 22.21 32.99
C LEU A 356 19.51 23.13 33.52
N GLU A 357 19.88 24.15 34.28
CA GLU A 357 18.95 25.22 34.63
C GLU A 357 18.83 26.19 33.45
N THR A 358 17.64 26.26 32.87
CA THR A 358 17.30 27.21 31.80
C THR A 358 16.33 28.26 32.33
N ARG A 359 16.14 29.36 31.58
CA ARG A 359 15.16 30.41 31.94
C ARG A 359 13.71 29.90 32.06
N GLU A 360 13.42 28.73 31.51
CA GLU A 360 12.09 28.09 31.50
C GLU A 360 11.95 26.97 32.55
N GLY A 361 13.00 26.66 33.32
CA GLY A 361 13.00 25.56 34.31
C GLY A 361 14.21 24.65 34.17
N ARG A 362 14.24 23.57 34.97
CA ARG A 362 15.30 22.56 34.92
C ARG A 362 14.99 21.57 33.79
N LYS A 363 15.84 21.57 32.77
CA LYS A 363 15.76 20.64 31.63
C LYS A 363 16.83 19.55 31.77
N ILE A 364 16.58 18.37 31.24
CA ILE A 364 17.54 17.28 31.14
C ILE A 364 17.94 17.08 29.69
N THR A 365 19.18 16.67 29.46
CA THR A 365 19.66 16.34 28.10
C THR A 365 19.44 14.85 27.84
N VAL A 366 18.72 14.52 26.76
CA VAL A 366 18.53 13.16 26.28
C VAL A 366 19.33 12.97 24.99
N PRO A 367 20.43 12.19 25.02
CA PRO A 367 21.19 11.90 23.82
C PRO A 367 20.46 10.87 22.95
N ILE A 368 20.31 11.18 21.66
CA ILE A 368 19.74 10.28 20.65
C ILE A 368 20.80 10.01 19.58
N VAL A 369 21.10 8.74 19.34
CA VAL A 369 22.03 8.32 18.29
C VAL A 369 21.24 7.67 17.17
N ILE A 370 21.38 8.19 15.95
CA ILE A 370 20.80 7.62 14.74
C ILE A 370 21.93 7.09 13.89
N GLU A 371 21.96 5.78 13.66
CA GLU A 371 22.93 5.13 12.79
C GLU A 371 22.22 4.52 11.58
N SER A 372 22.69 4.82 10.36
CA SER A 372 22.05 4.37 9.13
C SER A 372 23.01 3.60 8.24
N THR A 373 22.61 2.43 7.77
CA THR A 373 23.44 1.60 6.90
C THR A 373 23.24 1.98 5.42
N GLY A 374 24.36 2.19 4.70
CA GLY A 374 24.34 2.41 3.26
C GLY A 374 23.93 3.83 2.82
N VAL A 375 23.94 4.80 3.74
CA VAL A 375 23.67 6.22 3.46
C VAL A 375 24.93 7.03 3.74
N ALA A 376 25.52 7.62 2.70
CA ALA A 376 26.61 8.57 2.85
C ALA A 376 26.05 9.99 3.08
N ARG A 377 26.75 10.82 3.87
CA ARG A 377 26.36 12.22 4.16
C ARG A 377 25.94 13.03 2.93
N ASN A 378 26.68 12.91 1.83
CA ASN A 378 26.41 13.67 0.60
C ASN A 378 25.14 13.21 -0.15
N ARG A 379 24.53 12.11 0.26
CA ARG A 379 23.29 11.57 -0.31
C ARG A 379 22.07 11.83 0.58
N VAL A 380 22.24 12.58 1.66
CA VAL A 380 21.15 12.97 2.56
C VAL A 380 20.56 14.28 2.05
N ASP A 381 19.26 14.26 1.72
CA ASP A 381 18.51 15.46 1.33
C ASP A 381 18.59 16.57 2.40
N PRO A 382 18.79 17.85 2.04
CA PRO A 382 18.56 19.02 2.91
C PRO A 382 17.34 18.92 3.84
N ALA A 383 16.22 18.38 3.37
CA ALA A 383 15.02 18.21 4.20
C ALA A 383 15.23 17.28 5.41
N THR A 384 16.12 16.30 5.28
CA THR A 384 16.49 15.38 6.38
C THR A 384 17.32 16.11 7.44
N TRP A 385 18.23 16.99 7.04
CA TRP A 385 19.01 17.82 7.97
C TRP A 385 18.14 18.82 8.71
N GLU A 386 17.15 19.39 8.04
CA GLU A 386 16.15 20.25 8.68
C GLU A 386 15.27 19.47 9.67
N ALA A 387 14.90 18.23 9.36
CA ALA A 387 14.18 17.39 10.31
C ALA A 387 15.04 17.05 11.55
N ILE A 388 16.33 16.74 11.36
CA ILE A 388 17.28 16.48 12.45
C ILE A 388 17.43 17.72 13.35
N SER A 389 17.53 18.92 12.77
CA SER A 389 17.71 20.15 13.53
C SER A 389 16.48 20.53 14.37
N ARG A 390 15.29 20.05 14.01
CA ARG A 390 14.07 20.19 14.84
C ARG A 390 14.08 19.31 16.09
N VAL A 391 14.88 18.24 16.11
CA VAL A 391 14.99 17.32 17.26
C VAL A 391 15.89 17.91 18.35
N GLY A 392 17.03 18.46 17.96
CA GLY A 392 18.02 19.01 18.89
C GLY A 392 19.31 19.45 18.19
N GLN A 393 20.31 19.80 19.00
CA GLN A 393 21.65 20.06 18.46
C GLN A 393 22.27 18.74 18.02
N TYR A 394 22.87 18.71 16.83
CA TYR A 394 23.39 17.46 16.28
C TYR A 394 24.84 17.59 15.84
N SER A 395 25.55 16.47 15.92
CA SER A 395 26.86 16.27 15.30
C SER A 395 26.78 15.05 14.40
N ASP A 396 27.44 15.11 13.24
CA ASP A 396 27.42 14.04 12.26
C ASP A 396 28.81 13.44 12.06
N SER A 397 28.86 12.12 11.93
CA SER A 397 30.06 11.37 11.57
C SER A 397 29.71 10.34 10.50
N THR A 398 30.66 10.09 9.59
CA THR A 398 30.51 9.05 8.57
C THR A 398 31.63 8.05 8.68
N GLN A 399 31.27 6.78 8.80
CA GLN A 399 32.24 5.67 8.82
C GLN A 399 31.71 4.53 7.96
N ASN A 400 32.53 4.01 7.05
CA ASN A 400 32.18 2.84 6.22
C ASN A 400 30.86 2.96 5.42
N SER A 401 30.53 4.14 4.89
CA SER A 401 29.23 4.41 4.23
C SER A 401 28.00 4.24 5.13
N SER A 402 28.22 4.28 6.45
CA SER A 402 27.21 4.47 7.49
C SER A 402 27.24 5.92 7.94
N LEU A 403 26.08 6.55 8.02
CA LEU A 403 25.93 7.88 8.62
C LEU A 403 25.47 7.67 10.05
N ARG A 404 26.25 8.23 10.98
CA ARG A 404 25.91 8.32 12.39
C ARG A 404 25.66 9.79 12.74
N VAL A 405 24.51 10.05 13.34
CA VAL A 405 24.11 11.37 13.83
C VAL A 405 23.90 11.25 15.33
N ASP A 406 24.68 11.99 16.10
CA ASP A 406 24.51 12.10 17.55
C ASP A 406 23.77 13.42 17.83
N ILE A 407 22.59 13.34 18.44
CA ILE A 407 21.67 14.45 18.70
C ILE A 407 21.53 14.65 20.22
N GLU A 408 21.75 15.87 20.68
CA GLU A 408 21.51 16.30 22.05
C GLU A 408 20.15 17.02 22.13
N CYS A 409 19.19 16.38 22.79
CA CYS A 409 17.83 16.91 22.95
C CYS A 409 17.66 17.46 24.36
N LEU A 410 17.13 18.67 24.49
CA LEU A 410 16.75 19.24 25.78
C LEU A 410 15.27 18.95 26.02
N VAL A 411 14.93 18.32 27.14
CA VAL A 411 13.54 17.99 27.52
C VAL A 411 13.27 18.40 28.97
N ASP A 412 12.00 18.63 29.31
CA ASP A 412 11.64 19.02 30.67
C ASP A 412 11.88 17.89 31.68
N ASN A 413 12.41 18.23 32.85
CA ASN A 413 12.69 17.26 33.90
C ASN A 413 11.38 16.78 34.56
N PRO A 414 11.06 15.47 34.51
CA PRO A 414 9.86 14.94 35.15
C PRO A 414 9.87 15.05 36.69
N ALA A 415 11.04 15.29 37.32
CA ALA A 415 11.13 15.43 38.77
C ALA A 415 10.55 16.75 39.32
N ASP A 416 10.25 17.72 38.44
CA ASP A 416 9.69 19.02 38.81
C ASP A 416 8.16 19.11 38.62
N GLN A 417 7.49 18.00 38.22
CA GLN A 417 6.03 17.88 38.04
C GLN A 417 5.31 17.17 39.19
#